data_AF-A0A2M7DHB3-F1
#
_entry.id   AF-A0A2M7DHB3-F1
#
_cell.length_a   1.000
_cell.length_b   1.000
_cell.length_c   1.000
_cell.angle_alpha   90.00
_cell.angle_beta   90.00
_cell.angle_gamma   90.00
#
_symmetry.space_group_name_H-M   'P 1'
#
loop_
_entity.id
_entity.type
_entity.pdbx_description
1 polymer ?
#
loop_
_entity_poly.entity_id
_entity_poly.type
_entity_poly.pdbx_seq_one_letter_code
_entity_poly.pdbx_strand_id
1 'polypeptide(L)'
;MTDFKTYYKQQFQKDLLNFVEQIPVDGNKHYDRNEFNIQYFFLTPQYKYLDIIPPGRQGLFAVALYWTILVDQTFYSHFRNSYQTFQKKTLYPKFIGNCTAPSLMSSECGHHQHPRKILQAINDTVDKGNRFDFEREIFKKDESNQKRQRIDYFPILEQSKQIIKEEIKDYFENHQPEISWTEFWTKCEQEL
;
A
#
# COMPACT_ATOMS: atom_id res chain seq x y z
N MET A 1 -17.07 -15.93 1.40
CA MET A 1 -15.68 -15.43 1.29
C MET A 1 -15.32 -15.39 -0.17
N THR A 2 -14.90 -14.23 -0.67
CA THR A 2 -14.28 -14.11 -1.98
C THR A 2 -12.82 -14.51 -1.81
N ASP A 3 -12.31 -15.45 -2.59
CA ASP A 3 -10.90 -15.83 -2.58
C ASP A 3 -10.02 -14.67 -3.08
N PHE A 4 -8.71 -14.72 -2.80
CA PHE A 4 -7.78 -13.65 -3.17
C PHE A 4 -7.78 -13.36 -4.68
N LYS A 5 -7.82 -14.40 -5.54
CA LYS A 5 -7.78 -14.21 -7.00
C LYS A 5 -8.99 -13.43 -7.48
N THR A 6 -10.19 -13.83 -7.06
CA THR A 6 -11.42 -13.13 -7.43
C THR A 6 -11.42 -11.69 -6.92
N TYR A 7 -10.99 -11.46 -5.67
CA TYR A 7 -10.91 -10.12 -5.10
C TYR A 7 -9.92 -9.23 -5.86
N TYR A 8 -8.71 -9.73 -6.09
CA TYR A 8 -7.63 -8.98 -6.74
C TYR A 8 -8.04 -8.53 -8.15
N LYS A 9 -8.66 -9.43 -8.94
CA LYS A 9 -9.05 -9.13 -10.32
C LYS A 9 -10.27 -8.22 -10.46
N GLN A 10 -11.23 -8.29 -9.53
CA GLN A 10 -12.55 -7.68 -9.75
C GLN A 10 -12.84 -6.47 -8.85
N GLN A 11 -12.19 -6.41 -7.68
CA GLN A 11 -12.59 -5.50 -6.62
C GLN A 11 -11.46 -4.63 -6.07
N PHE A 12 -10.22 -5.13 -6.07
CA PHE A 12 -9.10 -4.42 -5.48
C PHE A 12 -8.93 -2.99 -6.03
N GLN A 13 -8.97 -2.81 -7.35
CA GLN A 13 -8.83 -1.48 -7.95
C GLN A 13 -9.92 -0.50 -7.50
N LYS A 14 -11.17 -0.97 -7.39
CA LYS A 14 -12.29 -0.14 -6.93
C LYS A 14 -12.13 0.24 -5.47
N ASP A 15 -11.74 -0.72 -4.62
CA ASP A 15 -11.50 -0.47 -3.20
C ASP A 15 -10.31 0.46 -2.99
N LEU A 16 -9.25 0.33 -3.79
CA LEU A 16 -8.11 1.23 -3.79
C LEU A 16 -8.57 2.65 -4.11
N LEU A 17 -9.22 2.88 -5.25
CA LEU A 17 -9.71 4.21 -5.62
C LEU A 17 -10.64 4.82 -4.56
N ASN A 18 -11.61 4.05 -4.05
CA ASN A 18 -12.51 4.51 -3.00
C ASN A 18 -11.76 4.89 -1.70
N PHE A 19 -10.75 4.11 -1.32
CA PHE A 19 -9.89 4.40 -0.16
C PHE A 19 -9.10 5.68 -0.38
N VAL A 20 -8.51 5.84 -1.57
CA VAL A 20 -7.74 7.04 -1.93
C VAL A 20 -8.59 8.30 -1.87
N GLU A 21 -9.85 8.23 -2.33
CA GLU A 21 -10.79 9.36 -2.28
C GLU A 21 -11.13 9.79 -0.84
N GLN A 22 -10.91 8.95 0.17
CA GLN A 22 -11.09 9.33 1.57
C GLN A 22 -9.93 10.17 2.10
N ILE A 23 -8.77 10.13 1.46
CA ILE A 23 -7.56 10.81 1.94
C ILE A 23 -7.71 12.31 1.67
N PRO A 24 -7.64 13.18 2.70
CA PRO A 24 -7.79 14.61 2.52
C PRO A 24 -6.64 15.14 1.65
N VAL A 25 -6.98 15.97 0.65
CA VAL A 25 -6.00 16.67 -0.19
C VAL A 25 -5.00 17.45 0.67
N ASP A 26 -5.48 18.01 1.79
CA ASP A 26 -4.66 18.75 2.73
C ASP A 26 -3.63 17.89 3.49
N GLY A 27 -3.88 16.58 3.61
CA GLY A 27 -2.93 15.63 4.21
C GLY A 27 -1.81 15.21 3.27
N ASN A 28 -1.92 15.53 1.97
CA ASN A 28 -0.97 15.13 0.93
C ASN A 28 -0.07 16.28 0.44
N LYS A 29 0.01 17.39 1.20
CA LYS A 29 0.61 18.68 0.79
C LYS A 29 2.11 18.66 0.45
N HIS A 30 2.84 17.59 0.77
CA HIS A 30 4.31 17.55 0.66
C HIS A 30 4.85 16.75 -0.53
N TYR A 31 3.98 16.19 -1.38
CA TYR A 31 4.41 15.21 -2.38
C TYR A 31 4.11 15.63 -3.82
N ASP A 32 4.83 15.02 -4.75
CA ASP A 32 4.65 15.24 -6.19
C ASP A 32 3.19 15.01 -6.57
N ARG A 33 2.61 15.98 -7.29
CA ARG A 33 1.22 15.90 -7.79
C ARG A 33 1.04 14.73 -8.77
N ASN A 34 2.13 14.21 -9.32
CA ASN A 34 2.14 13.11 -10.28
C ASN A 34 2.32 11.72 -9.62
N GLU A 35 2.65 11.65 -8.33
CA GLU A 35 2.85 10.38 -7.61
C GLU A 35 1.78 10.18 -6.56
N PHE A 36 1.12 9.03 -6.63
CA PHE A 36 0.09 8.69 -5.67
C PHE A 36 0.72 8.08 -4.42
N ASN A 37 0.66 8.80 -3.29
CA ASN A 37 1.31 8.43 -2.03
C ASN A 37 0.30 7.99 -0.98
N ILE A 38 0.57 6.87 -0.30
CA ILE A 38 -0.18 6.38 0.85
C ILE A 38 0.74 6.46 2.07
N GLN A 39 0.35 7.28 3.05
CA GLN A 39 1.04 7.35 4.35
C GLN A 39 0.59 6.22 5.28
N TYR A 40 1.50 5.76 6.14
CA TYR A 40 1.26 4.68 7.10
C TYR A 40 -0.02 4.87 7.93
N PHE A 41 -0.28 6.08 8.44
CA PHE A 41 -1.42 6.32 9.33
C PHE A 41 -2.78 6.21 8.64
N PHE A 42 -2.88 6.39 7.32
CA PHE A 42 -4.16 6.22 6.60
C PHE A 42 -4.66 4.78 6.66
N LEU A 43 -3.76 3.82 6.91
CA LEU A 43 -4.09 2.41 7.03
C LEU A 43 -4.43 1.99 8.46
N THR A 44 -4.12 2.81 9.47
CA THR A 44 -4.29 2.39 10.87
C THR A 44 -5.75 2.41 11.33
N PRO A 45 -6.13 1.59 12.32
CA PRO A 45 -7.45 1.61 12.96
C PRO A 45 -7.84 2.94 13.59
N GLN A 46 -6.88 3.81 13.91
CA GLN A 46 -7.13 5.08 14.56
C GLN A 46 -7.99 6.03 13.72
N TYR A 47 -7.94 5.90 12.40
CA TYR A 47 -8.65 6.78 11.47
C TYR A 47 -9.63 6.02 10.58
N LYS A 48 -10.72 6.68 10.19
CA LYS A 48 -11.84 6.07 9.46
C LYS A 48 -11.57 5.78 7.97
N TYR A 49 -10.40 6.12 7.45
CA TYR A 49 -10.11 6.04 6.00
C TYR A 49 -10.29 4.63 5.42
N LEU A 50 -9.84 3.60 6.14
CA LEU A 50 -9.99 2.20 5.71
C LEU A 50 -11.42 1.65 5.97
N ASP A 51 -12.27 2.34 6.73
CA ASP A 51 -13.60 1.84 7.12
C ASP A 51 -14.56 1.78 5.91
N ILE A 52 -14.23 2.45 4.80
CA ILE A 52 -14.94 2.31 3.52
C ILE A 52 -14.81 0.89 2.94
N ILE A 53 -13.77 0.15 3.32
CA ILE A 53 -13.55 -1.24 2.93
C ILE A 53 -14.17 -2.14 4.02
N PRO A 54 -15.15 -2.99 3.68
CA PRO A 54 -15.79 -3.87 4.64
C PRO A 54 -14.78 -4.77 5.37
N PRO A 55 -14.97 -5.05 6.69
CA PRO A 55 -14.01 -5.81 7.49
C PRO A 55 -13.59 -7.15 6.87
N GLY A 56 -14.52 -7.90 6.28
CA GLY A 56 -14.24 -9.18 5.62
C GLY A 56 -13.36 -9.08 4.36
N ARG A 57 -13.09 -7.86 3.85
CA ARG A 57 -12.23 -7.59 2.69
C ARG A 57 -10.94 -6.87 3.05
N GLN A 58 -10.81 -6.31 4.25
CA GLN A 58 -9.62 -5.53 4.65
C GLN A 58 -8.33 -6.35 4.57
N GLY A 59 -8.38 -7.65 4.89
CA GLY A 59 -7.21 -8.54 4.75
C GLY A 59 -6.79 -8.77 3.30
N LEU A 60 -7.77 -8.93 2.40
CA LEU A 60 -7.54 -9.08 0.97
C LEU A 60 -6.97 -7.78 0.38
N PHE A 61 -7.53 -6.64 0.79
CA PHE A 61 -7.03 -5.31 0.42
C PHE A 61 -5.58 -5.10 0.86
N ALA A 62 -5.27 -5.40 2.12
CA ALA A 62 -3.93 -5.26 2.69
C ALA A 62 -2.88 -6.05 1.90
N VAL A 63 -3.17 -7.32 1.60
CA VAL A 63 -2.25 -8.19 0.86
C VAL A 63 -2.13 -7.77 -0.60
N ALA A 64 -3.22 -7.35 -1.25
CA ALA A 64 -3.18 -6.83 -2.60
C ALA A 64 -2.35 -5.53 -2.70
N LEU A 65 -2.52 -4.62 -1.73
CA LEU A 65 -1.74 -3.38 -1.65
C LEU A 65 -0.26 -3.68 -1.36
N TYR A 66 0.03 -4.60 -0.44
CA TYR A 66 1.39 -5.11 -0.17
C TYR A 66 2.09 -5.56 -1.45
N TRP A 67 1.46 -6.44 -2.24
CA TRP A 67 2.05 -6.93 -3.48
C TRP A 67 2.22 -5.84 -4.53
N THR A 68 1.23 -4.97 -4.67
CA THR A 68 1.26 -3.85 -5.62
C THR A 68 2.48 -2.96 -5.38
N ILE A 69 2.72 -2.59 -4.12
CA ILE A 69 3.83 -1.72 -3.74
C ILE A 69 5.16 -2.49 -3.76
N LEU A 70 5.17 -3.78 -3.42
CA LEU A 70 6.36 -4.61 -3.53
C LEU A 70 6.85 -4.71 -4.98
N VAL A 71 5.95 -5.03 -5.91
CA VAL A 71 6.29 -5.11 -7.35
C VAL A 71 6.86 -3.78 -7.83
N ASP A 72 6.23 -2.67 -7.46
CA ASP A 72 6.71 -1.34 -7.82
C ASP A 72 8.13 -1.06 -7.29
N GLN A 73 8.39 -1.33 -6.00
CA GLN A 73 9.70 -1.12 -5.39
C GLN A 73 10.78 -2.05 -5.94
N THR A 74 10.44 -3.32 -6.23
CA THR A 74 11.35 -4.26 -6.89
C THR A 74 11.73 -3.75 -8.28
N PHE A 75 10.74 -3.27 -9.05
CA PHE A 75 10.97 -2.72 -10.38
C PHE A 75 11.89 -1.50 -10.34
N TYR A 76 11.59 -0.55 -9.45
CA TYR A 76 12.40 0.65 -9.28
C TYR A 76 13.85 0.32 -8.89
N SER A 77 14.05 -0.63 -7.99
CA SER A 77 15.36 -0.96 -7.41
C SER A 77 16.25 -1.75 -8.37
N HIS A 78 15.69 -2.67 -9.15
CA HIS A 78 16.47 -3.62 -9.95
C HIS A 78 16.37 -3.41 -11.46
N PHE A 79 15.30 -2.76 -11.93
CA PHE A 79 14.99 -2.62 -13.36
C PHE A 79 14.76 -1.15 -13.75
N ARG A 80 15.57 -0.26 -13.14
CA ARG A 80 15.42 1.21 -13.22
C ARG A 80 15.35 1.75 -14.65
N ASN A 81 16.09 1.16 -15.59
CA ASN A 81 16.10 1.58 -16.99
C ASN A 81 14.72 1.43 -17.67
N SER A 82 13.92 0.45 -17.24
CA SER A 82 12.59 0.17 -17.79
C SER A 82 11.46 0.65 -16.89
N TYR A 83 11.78 1.17 -15.69
CA TYR A 83 10.81 1.54 -14.67
C TYR A 83 9.87 2.65 -15.12
N GLN A 84 10.35 3.63 -15.89
CA GLN A 84 9.49 4.72 -16.35
C GLN A 84 8.36 4.21 -17.27
N THR A 85 8.61 3.18 -18.07
CA THR A 85 7.59 2.52 -18.89
C THR A 85 6.58 1.80 -18.01
N PHE A 86 7.05 1.07 -17.00
CA PHE A 86 6.20 0.38 -16.03
C PHE A 86 5.30 1.38 -15.27
N GLN A 87 5.88 2.42 -14.66
CA GLN A 87 5.18 3.42 -13.86
C GLN A 87 4.06 4.11 -14.64
N LYS A 88 4.29 4.45 -15.91
CA LYS A 88 3.27 5.10 -16.77
C LYS A 88 2.06 4.19 -17.04
N LYS A 89 2.25 2.87 -17.05
CA LYS A 89 1.18 1.90 -17.30
C LYS A 89 0.40 1.55 -16.04
N THR A 90 1.09 1.50 -14.89
CA THR A 90 0.51 0.96 -13.66
C THR A 90 0.04 2.04 -12.69
N LEU A 91 0.75 3.17 -12.63
CA LEU A 91 0.51 4.26 -11.66
C LEU A 91 0.36 3.73 -10.23
N TYR A 92 1.13 2.70 -9.87
CA TYR A 92 1.04 2.08 -8.55
C TYR A 92 1.38 3.07 -7.42
N PRO A 93 0.63 3.00 -6.29
CA PRO A 93 0.88 3.84 -5.14
C PRO A 93 2.30 3.65 -4.60
N LYS A 94 2.84 4.72 -4.03
CA LYS A 94 4.02 4.66 -3.16
C LYS A 94 3.58 4.58 -1.71
N PHE A 95 4.25 3.73 -0.92
CA PHE A 95 4.04 3.68 0.51
C PHE A 95 5.11 4.49 1.22
N ILE A 96 4.70 5.47 2.02
CA ILE A 96 5.60 6.43 2.64
C ILE A 96 5.32 6.58 4.14
N GLY A 97 6.33 7.08 4.86
CA GLY A 97 6.22 7.33 6.28
C GLY A 97 5.32 8.52 6.58
N ASN A 98 4.88 8.60 7.83
CA ASN A 98 4.03 9.70 8.27
C ASN A 98 4.83 10.99 8.36
N CYS A 99 4.17 12.11 8.07
CA CYS A 99 4.65 13.42 8.50
C CYS A 99 4.24 13.61 9.96
N THR A 100 5.13 13.25 10.90
CA THR A 100 4.84 13.21 12.36
C THR A 100 5.59 14.24 13.19
N ALA A 101 6.43 15.09 12.59
CA ALA A 101 7.33 15.95 13.34
C ALA A 101 7.24 17.43 12.93
N PRO A 102 7.46 18.37 13.88
CA PRO A 102 7.58 19.80 13.61
C PRO A 102 8.84 20.17 12.82
N SER A 103 9.72 19.21 12.49
CA SER A 103 10.86 19.40 11.60
C SER A 103 11.05 18.21 10.65
N LEU A 104 11.52 18.52 9.44
CA LEU A 104 11.82 17.56 8.37
C LEU A 104 12.82 16.46 8.78
N MET A 105 13.66 16.68 9.81
CA MET A 105 14.75 15.75 10.16
C MET A 105 14.35 14.62 11.10
N SER A 106 13.20 14.70 11.77
CA SER A 106 12.65 13.65 12.63
C SER A 106 11.34 13.06 12.10
N SER A 107 11.00 13.41 10.87
CA SER A 107 9.80 12.99 10.16
C SER A 107 10.16 11.88 9.17
N GLU A 108 9.41 10.76 9.14
CA GLU A 108 9.53 9.79 8.03
C GLU A 108 8.80 10.29 6.76
N CYS A 109 8.42 11.57 6.74
CA CYS A 109 7.69 12.24 5.67
C CYS A 109 8.43 12.08 4.33
N GLY A 110 7.79 11.38 3.39
CA GLY A 110 8.34 11.16 2.05
C GLY A 110 9.39 10.07 1.94
N HIS A 111 9.76 9.44 3.05
CA HIS A 111 10.62 8.25 3.01
C HIS A 111 9.79 7.04 2.62
N HIS A 112 10.15 6.40 1.51
CA HIS A 112 9.57 5.13 1.09
C HIS A 112 9.71 4.09 2.20
N GLN A 113 8.60 3.42 2.49
CA GLN A 113 8.49 2.42 3.53
C GLN A 113 8.43 1.03 2.92
N HIS A 114 9.02 0.06 3.64
CA HIS A 114 8.95 -1.33 3.21
C HIS A 114 7.48 -1.81 3.19
N PRO A 115 7.01 -2.53 2.16
CA PRO A 115 5.60 -2.93 2.02
C PRO A 115 5.07 -3.75 3.20
N ARG A 116 5.91 -4.55 3.88
CA ARG A 116 5.53 -5.28 5.12
C ARG A 116 4.92 -4.37 6.19
N LYS A 117 5.30 -3.08 6.25
CA LYS A 117 4.72 -2.12 7.20
C LYS A 117 3.22 -1.86 6.94
N ILE A 118 2.68 -2.17 5.75
CA ILE A 118 1.22 -2.11 5.44
C ILE A 118 0.45 -3.11 6.31
N LEU A 119 0.94 -4.34 6.37
CA LEU A 119 0.33 -5.41 7.18
C LEU A 119 0.40 -5.08 8.67
N GLN A 120 1.47 -4.39 9.08
CA GLN A 120 1.61 -3.86 10.43
C GLN A 120 0.60 -2.73 10.69
N ALA A 121 0.52 -1.72 9.83
CA ALA A 121 -0.31 -0.53 10.01
C ALA A 121 -1.77 -0.87 10.26
N ILE A 122 -2.34 -1.78 9.47
CA ILE A 122 -3.77 -2.15 9.57
C ILE A 122 -4.08 -2.87 10.89
N ASN A 123 -3.09 -3.57 11.47
CA ASN A 123 -3.19 -4.21 12.78
C ASN A 123 -2.68 -3.34 13.93
N ASP A 124 -2.20 -2.12 13.67
CA ASP A 124 -1.55 -1.25 14.64
C ASP A 124 -2.58 -0.46 15.43
N THR A 125 -3.11 -1.06 16.50
CA THR A 125 -4.11 -0.43 17.37
C THR A 125 -3.51 0.58 18.36
N VAL A 126 -2.19 0.80 18.32
CA VAL A 126 -1.52 1.79 19.16
C VAL A 126 -1.57 3.14 18.46
N ASP A 127 -2.04 4.18 19.14
CA ASP A 127 -1.97 5.56 18.64
C ASP A 127 -0.50 5.99 18.56
N LYS A 128 0.08 5.81 17.36
CA LYS A 128 1.38 6.35 16.96
C LYS A 128 1.22 7.62 16.12
N GLY A 129 0.03 8.22 16.13
CA GLY A 129 -0.24 9.50 15.49
C GLY A 129 0.67 10.60 16.05
N ASN A 130 0.75 11.69 15.29
CA ASN A 130 1.66 12.81 15.51
C ASN A 130 1.70 13.18 17.00
N ARG A 131 2.88 13.04 17.61
CA ARG A 131 3.11 13.28 19.06
C ARG A 131 2.95 14.75 19.45
N PHE A 132 2.56 15.62 18.52
CA PHE A 132 2.51 17.06 18.67
C PHE A 132 1.09 17.56 18.39
N ASP A 133 0.58 18.38 19.30
CA ASP A 133 -0.83 18.79 19.36
C ASP A 133 -1.34 19.52 18.11
N PHE A 134 -0.45 20.17 17.35
CA PHE A 134 -0.82 21.07 16.26
C PHE A 134 -1.44 20.37 15.03
N GLU A 135 -1.00 19.15 14.69
CA GLU A 135 -1.54 18.40 13.54
C GLU A 135 -2.69 17.46 13.95
N ARG A 136 -2.80 17.15 15.24
CA ARG A 136 -3.87 16.30 15.78
C ARG A 136 -5.25 16.93 15.55
N GLU A 137 -5.36 18.25 15.59
CA GLU A 137 -6.62 18.96 15.35
C GLU A 137 -7.17 18.76 13.93
N ILE A 138 -6.29 18.66 12.92
CA ILE A 138 -6.68 18.52 11.50
C ILE A 138 -7.38 17.17 11.26
N PHE A 139 -6.86 16.11 11.89
CA PHE A 139 -7.32 14.73 11.68
C PHE A 139 -8.28 14.23 12.76
N LYS A 140 -8.55 15.03 13.81
CA LYS A 140 -9.50 14.67 14.89
C LYS A 140 -10.89 14.30 14.38
N LYS A 141 -11.35 14.99 13.32
CA LYS A 141 -12.64 14.71 12.64
C LYS A 141 -12.65 13.37 11.90
N ASP A 142 -11.48 12.79 11.68
CA ASP A 142 -11.27 11.55 10.91
C ASP A 142 -10.90 10.37 11.81
N GLU A 143 -10.85 10.57 13.13
CA GLU A 143 -10.71 9.48 14.10
C GLU A 143 -11.87 8.47 13.96
N SER A 144 -11.53 7.18 14.02
CA SER A 144 -12.52 6.10 14.03
C SER A 144 -12.81 5.65 15.45
N ASN A 145 -14.09 5.44 15.75
CA ASN A 145 -14.54 4.79 16.98
C ASN A 145 -14.73 3.27 16.79
N GLN A 146 -14.43 2.74 15.59
CA GLN A 146 -14.62 1.33 15.29
C GLN A 146 -13.44 0.50 15.78
N LYS A 147 -13.73 -0.51 16.60
CA LYS A 147 -12.73 -1.54 16.94
C LYS A 147 -12.55 -2.46 15.74
N ARG A 148 -11.41 -2.36 15.06
CA ARG A 148 -11.03 -3.33 14.02
C ARG A 148 -10.50 -4.60 14.66
N GLN A 149 -10.91 -5.74 14.12
CA GLN A 149 -10.35 -7.03 14.51
C GLN A 149 -8.96 -7.19 13.90
N ARG A 150 -8.06 -7.81 14.66
CA ARG A 150 -6.74 -8.17 14.14
C ARG A 150 -6.89 -9.19 13.02
N ILE A 151 -6.22 -8.94 11.91
CA ILE A 151 -6.26 -9.78 10.72
C ILE A 151 -5.06 -10.73 10.75
N ASP A 152 -5.31 -12.02 10.54
CA ASP A 152 -4.27 -13.00 10.21
C ASP A 152 -4.04 -13.03 8.70
N TYR A 153 -2.86 -12.57 8.27
CA TYR A 153 -2.51 -12.46 6.86
C TYR A 153 -1.90 -13.74 6.29
N PHE A 154 -1.41 -14.66 7.13
CA PHE A 154 -0.71 -15.86 6.68
C PHE A 154 -1.49 -16.65 5.59
N PRO A 155 -2.78 -17.00 5.79
CA PRO A 155 -3.52 -17.75 4.77
C PRO A 155 -3.71 -16.97 3.46
N ILE A 156 -3.86 -15.63 3.55
CA ILE A 156 -4.06 -14.77 2.37
C ILE A 156 -2.74 -14.61 1.62
N LEU A 157 -1.62 -14.44 2.33
CA LEU A 157 -0.28 -14.35 1.75
C LEU A 157 0.09 -15.64 1.00
N GLU A 158 -0.11 -16.80 1.62
CA GLU A 158 0.16 -18.10 0.96
C GLU A 158 -0.66 -18.28 -0.31
N GLN A 159 -1.96 -17.96 -0.28
CA GLN A 159 -2.79 -18.00 -1.48
C GLN A 159 -2.33 -17.00 -2.55
N SER A 160 -1.96 -15.79 -2.14
CA SER A 160 -1.64 -14.70 -3.06
C SER A 160 -0.35 -14.90 -3.84
N LYS A 161 0.66 -15.57 -3.28
CA LYS A 161 1.99 -15.77 -3.92
C LYS A 161 1.86 -16.33 -5.34
N GLN A 162 1.16 -17.45 -5.48
CA GLN A 162 1.00 -18.10 -6.78
C GLN A 162 0.21 -17.24 -7.77
N ILE A 163 -0.82 -16.54 -7.29
CA ILE A 163 -1.63 -15.64 -8.13
C ILE A 163 -0.81 -14.47 -8.64
N ILE A 164 -0.07 -13.79 -7.76
CA ILE A 164 0.75 -12.65 -8.14
C ILE A 164 1.91 -13.08 -9.05
N LYS A 165 2.50 -14.25 -8.82
CA LYS A 165 3.50 -14.84 -9.72
C LYS A 165 2.96 -15.04 -11.14
N GLU A 166 1.74 -15.56 -11.28
CA GLU A 166 1.08 -15.72 -12.58
C GLU A 166 0.81 -14.37 -13.26
N GLU A 167 0.35 -13.36 -12.52
CA GLU A 167 0.12 -12.01 -13.06
C GLU A 167 1.42 -11.32 -13.50
N ILE A 168 2.50 -11.48 -12.73
CA ILE A 168 3.83 -10.97 -13.08
C ILE A 168 4.32 -11.64 -14.36
N LYS A 169 4.20 -12.98 -14.44
CA LYS A 169 4.56 -13.72 -15.64
C LYS A 169 3.81 -13.19 -16.86
N ASP A 170 2.49 -13.09 -16.77
CA ASP A 170 1.64 -12.60 -17.87
C ASP A 170 2.01 -11.17 -18.29
N TYR A 171 2.25 -10.28 -17.33
CA TYR A 171 2.68 -8.91 -17.61
C TYR A 171 3.99 -8.87 -18.40
N PHE A 172 5.02 -9.58 -17.96
CA PHE A 172 6.32 -9.55 -18.61
C PHE A 172 6.27 -10.22 -19.99
N GLU A 173 5.58 -11.36 -20.14
CA GLU A 173 5.44 -12.03 -21.44
C GLU A 173 4.73 -11.16 -22.48
N ASN A 174 3.75 -10.34 -22.08
CA ASN A 174 2.94 -9.55 -23.00
C ASN A 174 3.32 -8.07 -23.12
N HIS A 175 4.00 -7.48 -22.13
CA HIS A 175 4.20 -6.03 -22.07
C HIS A 175 5.64 -5.58 -21.93
N GLN A 176 6.53 -6.41 -21.39
CA GLN A 176 7.97 -6.12 -21.21
C GLN A 176 8.82 -7.39 -21.33
N PRO A 177 8.79 -8.09 -22.49
CA PRO A 177 9.47 -9.39 -22.64
C PRO A 177 11.00 -9.28 -22.58
N GLU A 178 11.55 -8.06 -22.62
CA GLU A 178 12.97 -7.79 -22.43
C GLU A 178 13.47 -8.06 -21.00
N ILE A 179 12.57 -8.13 -20.01
CA ILE A 179 12.90 -8.47 -18.62
C ILE A 179 12.48 -9.91 -18.35
N SER A 180 13.39 -10.69 -17.76
CA SER A 180 13.10 -12.05 -17.31
C SER A 180 12.13 -12.02 -16.12
N TRP A 181 10.90 -12.51 -16.32
CA TRP A 181 9.90 -12.58 -15.25
C TRP A 181 10.34 -13.47 -14.08
N THR A 182 11.16 -14.49 -14.35
CA THR A 182 11.70 -15.38 -13.30
C THR A 182 12.74 -14.67 -12.45
N GLU A 183 13.60 -13.85 -13.06
CA GLU A 183 14.56 -13.02 -12.35
C GLU A 183 13.83 -11.97 -11.50
N PHE A 184 12.83 -11.30 -12.08
CA PHE A 184 12.01 -10.33 -11.36
C PHE A 184 11.33 -10.96 -10.14
N TRP A 185 10.67 -12.11 -10.32
CA TRP A 185 10.02 -12.84 -9.23
C TRP A 185 11.00 -13.24 -8.13
N THR A 186 12.21 -13.69 -8.49
CA THR A 186 13.26 -14.03 -7.53
C THR A 186 13.64 -12.81 -6.67
N LYS A 187 13.65 -11.59 -7.24
CA LYS A 187 13.89 -10.35 -6.47
C LYS A 187 12.72 -10.03 -5.54
N CYS A 188 11.47 -10.23 -5.96
CA CYS A 188 10.33 -10.09 -5.07
C CYS A 188 10.40 -11.09 -3.90
N GLU A 189 10.79 -12.34 -4.16
CA GLU A 189 10.90 -13.37 -3.11
C GLU A 189 11.95 -13.07 -2.05
N GLN A 190 13.01 -12.31 -2.39
CA GLN A 190 14.04 -11.89 -1.44
C GLN A 190 13.53 -10.87 -0.40
N GLU A 191 12.42 -10.19 -0.69
CA GLU A 191 11.80 -9.17 0.16
C GLU A 191 10.60 -9.72 0.97
N LEU A 192 10.20 -10.98 0.73
CA LEU A 192 9.05 -11.63 1.36
C LEU A 192 9.25 -11.91 2.84
#